data_AF-A0A9Q9UQ26-F1
#
_entry.id   AF-A0A9Q9UQ26-F1
#
_cell.length_a   1.000
_cell.length_b   1.000
_cell.length_c   1.000
_cell.angle_alpha   90.00
_cell.angle_beta   90.00
_cell.angle_gamma   90.00
#
_symmetry.space_group_name_H-M   'P 1'
#
loop_
_entity.id
_entity.type
_entity.pdbx_description
1 polymer ?
#
loop_
_entity_poly.entity_id
_entity_poly.type
_entity_poly.pdbx_seq_one_letter_code
_entity_poly.pdbx_strand_id
1 'polypeptide(L)'
;MLNSQPAPSSANALPDYLQCSHDVVCGLIDTVSAALFAHFPKAAGDTLDAELVLDALRVFRPAVAEIGMLDGVLHIVHGRWTDAEHALSTVIDLAPDFVYAKAMMAYCLASTGEPGWRQWAHGALESKPNREALQLIRALEAREDLNHAIRDYRGGEFRIPESCQPSPVAVHADPARQDDSRAAPPAAGPQLNYLRA
;
A
#
# COMPACT_ATOMS: atom_id res chain seq x y z
N MET A 1 -61.53 -21.53 11.47
CA MET A 1 -60.37 -20.87 12.11
C MET A 1 -59.19 -21.06 11.17
N LEU A 2 -58.96 -20.10 10.25
CA LEU A 2 -57.86 -20.15 9.28
C LEU A 2 -56.71 -19.32 9.85
N ASN A 3 -55.58 -19.99 10.03
CA ASN A 3 -54.36 -19.49 10.63
C ASN A 3 -53.62 -18.61 9.60
N SER A 4 -53.76 -17.29 9.69
CA SER A 4 -52.97 -16.35 8.91
C SER A 4 -51.61 -16.15 9.57
N GLN A 5 -50.60 -16.90 9.15
CA GLN A 5 -49.21 -16.54 9.43
C GLN A 5 -48.77 -15.42 8.47
N PRO A 6 -48.20 -14.32 8.97
CA PRO A 6 -47.55 -13.33 8.11
C PRO A 6 -46.23 -13.90 7.58
N ALA A 7 -45.96 -13.69 6.29
CA ALA A 7 -44.70 -14.04 5.66
C ALA A 7 -43.51 -13.33 6.35
N PRO A 8 -42.33 -13.96 6.46
CA PRO A 8 -41.17 -13.30 7.03
C PRO A 8 -40.71 -12.14 6.13
N SER A 9 -40.70 -10.92 6.69
CA SER A 9 -40.12 -9.73 6.07
C SER A 9 -38.68 -9.99 5.64
N SER A 10 -38.45 -10.08 4.33
CA SER A 10 -37.15 -9.98 3.67
C SER A 10 -36.66 -8.52 3.66
N ALA A 11 -36.62 -7.88 4.83
CA ALA A 11 -36.29 -6.45 4.96
C ALA A 11 -34.79 -6.18 5.24
N ASN A 12 -33.91 -7.17 5.06
CA ASN A 12 -32.49 -7.00 5.41
C ASN A 12 -31.50 -7.72 4.48
N ALA A 13 -31.91 -8.09 3.26
CA ALA A 13 -31.00 -8.63 2.27
C ALA A 13 -30.30 -7.47 1.54
N LEU A 14 -28.97 -7.36 1.70
CA LEU A 14 -28.15 -6.47 0.87
C LEU A 14 -28.45 -6.79 -0.61
N PRO A 15 -28.74 -5.77 -1.45
CA PRO A 15 -29.02 -5.97 -2.86
C PRO A 15 -28.00 -6.87 -3.56
N ASP A 16 -28.46 -7.78 -4.43
CA ASP A 16 -27.61 -8.76 -5.12
C ASP A 16 -26.42 -8.14 -5.88
N TYR A 17 -26.56 -6.90 -6.37
CA TYR A 17 -25.49 -6.19 -7.06
C TYR A 17 -24.35 -5.73 -6.14
N LEU A 18 -24.55 -5.75 -4.82
CA LEU A 18 -23.51 -5.50 -3.82
C LEU A 18 -22.74 -6.77 -3.44
N GLN A 19 -23.24 -7.94 -3.84
CA GLN A 19 -22.62 -9.24 -3.59
C GLN A 19 -21.66 -9.59 -4.73
N CYS A 20 -20.62 -8.78 -4.92
CA CYS A 20 -19.58 -9.08 -5.89
C CYS A 20 -18.76 -10.32 -5.47
N SER A 21 -18.45 -11.16 -6.46
CA SER A 21 -17.57 -12.32 -6.25
C SER A 21 -16.20 -11.86 -5.76
N HIS A 22 -15.52 -12.75 -5.03
CA HIS A 22 -14.18 -12.48 -4.53
C HIS A 22 -13.21 -12.13 -5.67
N ASP A 23 -13.30 -12.81 -6.83
CA ASP A 23 -12.45 -12.52 -8.00
C ASP A 23 -12.61 -11.09 -8.53
N VAL A 24 -13.84 -10.55 -8.54
CA VAL A 24 -14.07 -9.17 -8.99
C VAL A 24 -13.48 -8.18 -7.99
N VAL A 25 -13.66 -8.42 -6.69
CA VAL A 25 -13.09 -7.57 -5.63
C VAL A 25 -11.56 -7.59 -5.69
N CYS A 26 -10.95 -8.77 -5.83
CA CYS A 26 -9.50 -8.91 -5.99
C CYS A 26 -9.01 -8.18 -7.25
N GLY A 27 -9.69 -8.31 -8.38
CA GLY A 27 -9.33 -7.60 -9.61
C GLY A 27 -9.41 -6.06 -9.47
N LEU A 28 -10.41 -5.55 -8.75
CA LEU A 28 -10.52 -4.11 -8.47
C LEU A 28 -9.40 -3.63 -7.53
N ILE A 29 -9.09 -4.39 -6.49
CA ILE A 29 -7.96 -4.13 -5.59
C ILE A 29 -6.65 -4.12 -6.36
N ASP A 30 -6.41 -5.10 -7.23
CA ASP A 30 -5.21 -5.18 -8.07
C ASP A 30 -5.10 -3.97 -9.01
N THR A 31 -6.23 -3.54 -9.57
CA THR A 31 -6.28 -2.38 -10.48
C THR A 31 -5.90 -1.10 -9.76
N VAL A 32 -6.48 -0.83 -8.58
CA VAL A 32 -6.15 0.37 -7.79
C VAL A 32 -4.72 0.29 -7.28
N SER A 33 -4.27 -0.88 -6.84
CA SER A 33 -2.91 -1.07 -6.37
C SER A 33 -1.89 -0.82 -7.48
N ALA A 34 -2.15 -1.30 -8.69
CA ALA A 34 -1.31 -1.00 -9.85
C ALA A 34 -1.27 0.51 -10.15
N ALA A 35 -2.43 1.18 -10.11
CA ALA A 35 -2.50 2.63 -10.32
C ALA A 35 -1.74 3.44 -9.26
N LEU A 36 -1.81 3.05 -7.99
CA LEU A 36 -1.18 3.78 -6.89
C LEU A 36 0.31 3.45 -6.72
N PHE A 37 0.71 2.19 -6.97
CA PHE A 37 2.07 1.73 -6.64
C PHE A 37 3.05 1.68 -7.82
N ALA A 38 2.58 1.67 -9.08
CA ALA A 38 3.48 1.51 -10.24
C ALA A 38 4.56 2.60 -10.33
N HIS A 39 4.25 3.84 -9.94
CA HIS A 39 5.18 4.97 -9.95
C HIS A 39 5.22 5.72 -8.61
N PHE A 40 4.90 5.02 -7.51
CA PHE A 40 4.82 5.61 -6.18
C PHE A 40 6.07 6.45 -5.83
N PRO A 41 5.93 7.67 -5.29
CA PRO A 41 4.71 8.29 -4.75
C PRO A 41 3.84 9.07 -5.75
N LYS A 42 3.99 8.84 -7.05
CA LYS A 42 3.10 9.41 -8.07
C LYS A 42 2.16 8.32 -8.60
N ALA A 43 0.88 8.62 -8.72
CA ALA A 43 -0.06 7.69 -9.36
C ALA A 43 0.28 7.52 -10.84
N ALA A 44 0.10 6.29 -11.32
CA ALA A 44 0.05 5.96 -12.72
C ALA A 44 -1.41 6.12 -13.20
N GLY A 45 -1.75 7.29 -13.73
CA GLY A 45 -3.07 7.57 -14.29
C GLY A 45 -3.85 8.67 -13.54
N ASP A 46 -5.15 8.72 -13.80
CA ASP A 46 -6.07 9.66 -13.13
C ASP A 46 -6.39 9.14 -11.73
N THR A 47 -6.14 9.97 -10.71
CA THR A 47 -6.43 9.63 -9.33
C THR A 47 -7.93 9.61 -9.03
N LEU A 48 -8.75 10.28 -9.85
CA LEU A 48 -10.21 10.25 -9.73
C LEU A 48 -10.77 8.84 -9.99
N ASP A 49 -10.23 8.14 -10.99
CA ASP A 49 -10.65 6.77 -11.29
C ASP A 49 -10.30 5.82 -10.14
N ALA A 50 -9.13 6.00 -9.52
CA ALA A 50 -8.73 5.23 -8.34
C ALA A 50 -9.65 5.52 -7.13
N GLU A 51 -10.04 6.78 -6.92
CA GLU A 51 -11.01 7.20 -5.91
C GLU A 51 -12.36 6.49 -6.10
N LEU A 52 -12.90 6.50 -7.32
CA LEU A 52 -14.17 5.86 -7.64
C LEU A 52 -14.15 4.35 -7.37
N VAL A 53 -13.05 3.67 -7.70
CA VAL A 53 -12.92 2.23 -7.44
C VAL A 53 -12.78 1.96 -5.94
N LEU A 54 -12.06 2.80 -5.19
CA LEU A 54 -11.95 2.67 -3.73
C LEU A 54 -13.31 2.85 -3.02
N ASP A 55 -14.10 3.82 -3.46
CA ASP A 55 -15.46 4.02 -2.93
C ASP A 55 -16.35 2.80 -3.19
N ALA A 56 -16.25 2.20 -4.39
CA ALA A 56 -16.96 0.96 -4.69
C ALA A 56 -16.49 -0.21 -3.80
N LEU A 57 -15.18 -0.35 -3.59
CA LEU A 57 -14.60 -1.40 -2.75
C LEU A 57 -15.07 -1.30 -1.29
N ARG A 58 -15.17 -0.09 -0.73
CA ARG A 58 -15.70 0.14 0.62
C ARG A 58 -17.17 -0.30 0.73
N VAL A 59 -17.96 -0.07 -0.31
CA VAL A 59 -19.36 -0.51 -0.37
C VAL A 59 -19.45 -2.04 -0.47
N PHE A 60 -18.56 -2.68 -1.24
CA PHE A 60 -18.55 -4.15 -1.40
C PHE A 60 -17.98 -4.90 -0.20
N ARG A 61 -17.03 -4.31 0.53
CA ARG A 61 -16.32 -4.93 1.67
C ARG A 61 -16.15 -3.94 2.83
N PRO A 62 -17.25 -3.51 3.46
CA PRO A 62 -17.19 -2.54 4.56
C PRO A 62 -16.47 -3.07 5.82
N ALA A 63 -16.31 -4.38 5.96
CA ALA A 63 -15.67 -5.02 7.10
C ALA A 63 -14.14 -5.19 6.95
N VAL A 64 -13.58 -4.92 5.76
CA VAL A 64 -12.14 -5.12 5.48
C VAL A 64 -11.42 -3.79 5.68
N ALA A 65 -10.86 -3.59 6.87
CA ALA A 65 -10.18 -2.36 7.24
C ALA A 65 -8.92 -2.11 6.40
N GLU A 66 -8.27 -3.17 5.89
CA GLU A 66 -7.05 -3.10 5.10
C GLU A 66 -7.23 -2.34 3.77
N ILE A 67 -8.45 -2.28 3.22
CA ILE A 67 -8.77 -1.46 2.04
C ILE A 67 -8.49 0.02 2.33
N GLY A 68 -8.73 0.47 3.58
CA GLY A 68 -8.46 1.83 4.01
C GLY A 68 -6.99 2.27 3.88
N MET A 69 -6.05 1.32 3.75
CA MET A 69 -4.65 1.66 3.52
C MET A 69 -4.44 2.28 2.14
N LEU A 70 -5.20 1.84 1.14
CA LEU A 70 -5.14 2.41 -0.21
C LEU A 70 -5.62 3.87 -0.22
N ASP A 71 -6.53 4.24 0.67
CA ASP A 71 -6.93 5.64 0.87
C ASP A 71 -5.80 6.47 1.44
N GLY A 72 -5.08 5.94 2.44
CA GLY A 72 -3.87 6.58 2.97
C GLY A 72 -2.82 6.81 1.88
N VAL A 73 -2.60 5.82 1.01
CA VAL A 73 -1.69 5.92 -0.14
C VAL A 73 -2.16 6.95 -1.16
N LEU A 74 -3.46 6.99 -1.45
CA LEU A 74 -4.05 7.99 -2.33
C LEU A 74 -3.87 9.41 -1.76
N HIS A 75 -4.03 9.61 -0.46
CA HIS A 75 -3.74 10.90 0.18
C HIS A 75 -2.26 11.26 0.08
N ILE A 76 -1.35 10.30 0.24
CA ILE A 76 0.10 10.49 0.04
C ILE A 76 0.40 10.95 -1.39
N VAL A 77 -0.19 10.29 -2.39
CA VAL A 77 -0.01 10.66 -3.81
C VAL A 77 -0.46 12.10 -4.08
N HIS A 78 -1.54 12.53 -3.41
CA HIS A 78 -2.03 13.90 -3.48
C HIS A 78 -1.24 14.92 -2.63
N GLY A 79 -0.23 14.48 -1.87
CA GLY A 79 0.52 15.33 -0.93
C GLY A 79 -0.31 15.78 0.28
N ARG A 80 -1.45 15.14 0.56
CA ARG A 80 -2.34 15.40 1.69
C ARG A 80 -1.88 14.60 2.91
N TRP A 81 -0.74 15.00 3.49
CA TRP A 81 -0.08 14.22 4.54
C TRP A 81 -0.91 14.03 5.82
N THR A 82 -1.65 15.06 6.25
CA THR A 82 -2.50 14.99 7.44
C THR A 82 -3.67 14.01 7.26
N ASP A 83 -4.29 14.03 6.08
CA ASP A 83 -5.37 13.09 5.76
C ASP A 83 -4.84 11.65 5.65
N ALA A 84 -3.63 11.50 5.08
CA ALA A 84 -2.96 10.20 5.01
C ALA A 84 -2.67 9.62 6.39
N GLU A 85 -2.13 10.42 7.32
CA GLU A 85 -1.88 10.01 8.69
C GLU A 85 -3.17 9.56 9.37
N HIS A 86 -4.26 10.33 9.23
CA HIS A 86 -5.54 9.97 9.83
C HIS A 86 -6.12 8.67 9.27
N ALA A 87 -6.08 8.51 7.94
CA ALA A 87 -6.54 7.28 7.28
C ALA A 87 -5.72 6.07 7.72
N LEU A 88 -4.38 6.18 7.74
CA LEU A 88 -3.48 5.10 8.14
C LEU A 88 -3.62 4.75 9.63
N SER A 89 -3.81 5.74 10.50
CA SER A 89 -4.07 5.51 11.93
C SER A 89 -5.35 4.70 12.12
N THR A 90 -6.42 5.08 11.41
CA THR A 90 -7.71 4.37 11.48
C THR A 90 -7.56 2.90 11.07
N VAL A 91 -6.79 2.63 10.01
CA VAL A 91 -6.50 1.24 9.58
C VAL A 91 -5.70 0.49 10.62
N ILE A 92 -4.69 1.11 11.23
CA ILE A 92 -3.85 0.48 12.27
C ILE A 92 -4.69 0.16 13.52
N ASP A 93 -5.62 1.03 13.90
CA ASP A 93 -6.51 0.82 15.05
C ASP A 93 -7.49 -0.34 14.80
N LEU A 94 -7.99 -0.45 13.56
CA LEU A 94 -8.92 -1.52 13.16
C LEU A 94 -8.23 -2.85 12.83
N ALA A 95 -7.00 -2.81 12.32
CA ALA A 95 -6.20 -3.96 11.89
C ALA A 95 -4.76 -3.83 12.42
N PRO A 96 -4.52 -4.04 13.74
CA PRO A 96 -3.22 -3.81 14.37
C PRO A 96 -2.12 -4.76 13.89
N ASP A 97 -2.48 -5.91 13.34
CA ASP A 97 -1.54 -6.88 12.77
C ASP A 97 -1.13 -6.52 11.32
N PHE A 98 -1.77 -5.51 10.71
CA PHE A 98 -1.51 -5.15 9.32
C PHE A 98 -0.22 -4.34 9.18
N VAL A 99 0.88 -5.06 8.95
CA VAL A 99 2.24 -4.51 8.91
C VAL A 99 2.42 -3.43 7.84
N TYR A 100 1.78 -3.60 6.68
CA TYR A 100 1.97 -2.70 5.56
C TYR A 100 1.42 -1.28 5.85
N ALA A 101 0.31 -1.17 6.60
CA ALA A 101 -0.19 0.13 7.06
C ALA A 101 0.81 0.84 7.99
N LYS A 102 1.47 0.11 8.90
CA LYS A 102 2.53 0.67 9.77
C LYS A 102 3.75 1.13 8.95
N ALA A 103 4.12 0.39 7.91
CA ALA A 103 5.21 0.77 7.01
C ALA A 103 4.85 2.03 6.20
N MET A 104 3.60 2.16 5.74
CA MET A 104 3.11 3.37 5.09
C MET A 104 3.01 4.57 6.04
N MET A 105 2.65 4.35 7.31
CA MET A 105 2.69 5.38 8.34
C MET A 105 4.12 5.90 8.54
N ALA A 106 5.10 4.99 8.64
CA ALA A 106 6.50 5.36 8.70
C ALA A 106 6.94 6.17 7.46
N TYR A 107 6.50 5.77 6.26
CA TYR A 107 6.78 6.54 5.04
C TYR A 107 6.17 7.95 5.08
N CYS A 108 4.92 8.07 5.53
CA CYS A 108 4.20 9.34 5.64
C CYS A 108 4.96 10.30 6.58
N LEU A 109 5.27 9.86 7.80
CA LEU A 109 5.98 10.64 8.80
C LEU A 109 7.42 10.98 8.36
N ALA A 110 8.12 10.04 7.73
CA ALA A 110 9.46 10.31 7.20
C ALA A 110 9.43 11.39 6.12
N SER A 111 8.37 11.44 5.31
CA SER A 111 8.20 12.40 4.22
C SER A 111 7.77 13.79 4.70
N THR A 112 7.10 13.89 5.84
CA THR A 112 6.84 15.17 6.53
C THR A 112 8.02 15.66 7.38
N GLY A 113 8.99 14.79 7.67
CA GLY A 113 10.16 15.10 8.50
C GLY A 113 9.94 14.86 10.00
N GLU A 114 8.85 14.18 10.36
CA GLU A 114 8.52 13.86 11.75
C GLU A 114 9.38 12.71 12.27
N PRO A 115 10.16 12.88 13.37
CA PRO A 115 11.10 11.87 13.84
C PRO A 115 10.43 10.58 14.34
N GLY A 116 9.11 10.62 14.59
CA GLY A 116 8.31 9.47 15.03
C GLY A 116 8.25 8.32 14.02
N TRP A 117 8.67 8.53 12.76
CA TRP A 117 8.65 7.50 11.73
C TRP A 117 9.45 6.23 12.11
N ARG A 118 10.54 6.36 12.87
CA ARG A 118 11.39 5.23 13.29
C ARG A 118 10.66 4.27 14.23
N GLN A 119 9.78 4.78 15.10
CA GLN A 119 9.01 3.95 16.00
C GLN A 119 8.06 3.04 15.22
N TRP A 120 7.39 3.60 14.21
CA TRP A 120 6.51 2.85 13.33
C TRP A 120 7.26 1.85 12.45
N ALA A 121 8.42 2.23 11.92
CA ALA A 121 9.29 1.34 11.16
C ALA A 121 9.74 0.13 12.02
N HIS A 122 10.19 0.38 13.26
CA HIS A 122 10.60 -0.69 14.17
C HIS A 122 9.44 -1.62 14.51
N GLY A 123 8.27 -1.07 14.87
CA GLY A 123 7.08 -1.87 15.16
C GLY A 123 6.61 -2.71 13.97
N ALA A 124 6.81 -2.24 12.74
CA ALA A 124 6.55 -3.02 11.54
C ALA A 124 7.53 -4.20 11.36
N LEU A 125 8.82 -4.00 11.68
CA LEU A 125 9.84 -5.06 11.62
C LEU A 125 9.62 -6.16 12.67
N GLU A 126 9.12 -5.81 13.87
CA GLU A 126 8.78 -6.77 14.92
C GLU A 126 7.58 -7.66 14.52
N SER A 127 6.69 -7.15 13.66
CA SER A 127 5.41 -7.80 13.31
C SER A 127 5.50 -8.80 12.15
N LYS A 128 6.69 -9.35 11.84
CA LYS A 128 6.95 -10.22 10.66
C LYS A 128 6.57 -9.54 9.33
N PRO A 129 7.37 -8.59 8.86
CA PRO A 129 7.08 -7.85 7.63
C PRO A 129 7.07 -8.75 6.40
N ASN A 130 6.15 -8.47 5.48
CA ASN A 130 6.24 -8.98 4.12
C ASN A 130 7.43 -8.34 3.38
N ARG A 131 7.75 -8.88 2.21
CA ARG A 131 8.87 -8.42 1.39
C ARG A 131 8.76 -6.92 1.07
N GLU A 132 7.55 -6.47 0.76
CA GLU A 132 7.24 -5.11 0.33
C GLU A 132 7.42 -4.11 1.50
N ALA A 133 6.90 -4.40 2.69
CA ALA A 133 7.11 -3.56 3.88
C ALA A 133 8.59 -3.50 4.26
N LEU A 134 9.30 -4.63 4.18
CA LEU A 134 10.72 -4.68 4.50
C LEU A 134 11.56 -3.85 3.50
N GLN A 135 11.23 -3.91 2.21
CA GLN A 135 11.88 -3.08 1.19
C GLN A 135 11.62 -1.59 1.43
N LEU A 136 10.38 -1.23 1.76
CA LEU A 136 10.01 0.16 2.06
C LEU A 136 10.79 0.70 3.27
N ILE A 137 10.83 -0.05 4.38
CA ILE A 137 11.54 0.37 5.59
C ILE A 137 13.04 0.53 5.34
N ARG A 138 13.65 -0.41 4.61
CA ARG A 138 15.06 -0.29 4.21
C ARG A 138 15.33 0.93 3.34
N ALA A 139 14.43 1.25 2.41
CA ALA A 139 14.56 2.44 1.59
C ALA A 139 14.46 3.74 2.41
N LEU A 140 13.62 3.76 3.46
CA LEU A 140 13.54 4.88 4.39
C LEU A 140 14.83 5.05 5.21
N GLU A 141 15.39 3.95 5.73
CA GLU A 141 16.67 3.96 6.44
C GLU A 141 17.81 4.45 5.55
N ALA A 142 17.92 3.92 4.33
CA ALA A 142 18.93 4.35 3.36
C ALA A 142 18.83 5.84 3.02
N ARG A 143 17.59 6.37 2.88
CA ARG A 143 17.36 7.80 2.64
C ARG A 143 17.83 8.65 3.81
N GLU A 144 17.56 8.22 5.04
CA GLU A 144 17.98 8.95 6.25
C GLU A 144 19.51 8.94 6.40
N ASP A 145 20.16 7.80 6.19
CA ASP A 145 21.61 7.69 6.25
C ASP A 145 22.27 8.57 5.19
N LEU A 146 21.69 8.61 3.99
CA LEU A 146 22.16 9.49 2.92
C LEU A 146 22.02 10.97 3.31
N ASN A 147 20.87 11.36 3.87
CA ASN A 147 20.64 12.72 4.34
C ASN A 147 21.64 13.11 5.46
N HIS A 148 21.96 12.18 6.35
CA HIS A 148 22.96 12.38 7.39
C HIS A 148 24.35 12.58 6.79
N ALA A 149 24.76 11.72 5.85
CA ALA A 149 26.04 11.83 5.16
C ALA A 149 26.17 13.16 4.39
N ILE A 150 25.09 13.62 3.74
CA ILE A 150 25.06 14.92 3.06
C ILE A 150 25.22 16.07 4.05
N ARG A 151 24.56 15.99 5.21
CA ARG A 151 24.65 17.03 6.26
C ARG A 151 26.04 17.12 6.88
N ASP A 152 26.71 15.99 7.03
CA ASP A 152 28.05 15.88 7.64
C ASP A 152 29.18 16.17 6.66
N TYR A 153 28.87 16.29 5.37
CA TYR A 153 29.84 16.68 4.37
C TYR A 153 30.39 18.08 4.66
N ARG A 154 31.71 18.19 4.87
CA ARG A 154 32.42 19.44 5.17
C ARG A 154 33.46 19.82 4.09
N GLY A 155 33.32 19.24 2.90
CA GLY A 155 34.28 19.37 1.80
C GLY A 155 35.33 18.26 1.86
N GLY A 156 35.37 17.41 0.83
CA GLY A 156 36.21 16.20 0.78
C GLY A 156 35.60 15.14 -0.16
N GLU A 157 35.98 13.87 0.03
CA GLU A 157 35.35 12.75 -0.68
C GLU A 157 34.02 12.36 -0.01
N PHE A 158 32.93 12.40 -0.77
CA PHE A 158 31.62 11.96 -0.29
C PHE A 158 31.51 10.44 -0.34
N ARG A 159 31.33 9.79 0.81
CA ARG A 159 31.10 8.34 0.87
C ARG A 159 29.60 8.05 0.97
N ILE A 160 29.11 7.28 0.01
CA ILE A 160 27.74 6.78 0.02
C ILE A 160 27.61 5.73 1.12
N PRO A 161 26.62 5.84 2.04
CA PRO A 161 26.39 4.86 3.10
C PRO A 161 26.14 3.44 2.58
N GLU A 162 26.51 2.42 3.36
CA GLU A 162 26.32 1.01 3.00
C GLU A 162 24.83 0.63 2.84
N SER A 163 23.93 1.31 3.56
CA SER A 163 22.48 1.16 3.44
C SER A 163 21.93 1.54 2.06
N CYS A 164 22.64 2.41 1.32
CA CYS A 164 22.30 2.77 -0.05
C CYS A 164 22.81 1.75 -1.09
N GLN A 165 23.64 0.78 -0.69
CA GLN A 165 24.13 -0.22 -1.63
C GLN A 165 23.01 -1.23 -1.97
N PRO A 166 22.82 -1.57 -3.25
CA PRO A 166 21.84 -2.56 -3.64
C PRO A 166 22.25 -3.90 -3.04
N SER A 167 21.48 -4.37 -2.05
CA SER A 167 21.67 -5.71 -1.50
C SER A 167 21.49 -6.74 -2.63
N PRO A 168 22.34 -7.79 -2.74
CA PRO A 168 22.29 -8.76 -3.85
C PRO A 168 20.95 -9.49 -4.01
N VAL A 169 20.06 -9.42 -3.00
CA VAL A 169 18.68 -9.91 -3.07
C VAL A 169 17.79 -9.12 -4.05
N ALA A 170 18.20 -7.91 -4.45
CA ALA A 170 17.46 -7.07 -5.41
C ALA A 170 17.89 -7.24 -6.87
N VAL A 171 18.95 -8.00 -7.16
CA VAL A 171 19.54 -8.12 -8.52
C VAL A 171 19.14 -9.41 -9.25
N HIS A 172 18.30 -10.26 -8.67
CA HIS A 172 17.70 -11.37 -9.40
C HIS A 172 16.37 -10.96 -10.05
N ALA A 173 16.45 -9.98 -10.94
CA ALA A 173 15.50 -9.76 -12.02
C ALA A 173 16.30 -9.76 -13.34
N ASP A 174 16.36 -10.94 -13.96
CA ASP A 174 16.81 -11.28 -15.32
C ASP A 174 18.01 -10.52 -15.94
N PRO A 175 19.18 -11.17 -16.09
CA PRO A 175 20.17 -10.76 -17.07
C PRO A 175 19.92 -11.52 -18.38
N ALA A 176 18.84 -11.21 -19.10
CA ALA A 176 18.71 -11.60 -20.51
C ALA A 176 17.57 -10.82 -21.19
N ARG A 177 17.92 -9.75 -21.91
CA ARG A 177 17.19 -9.27 -23.10
C ARG A 177 17.99 -8.15 -23.78
N GLN A 178 19.02 -8.56 -24.52
CA GLN A 178 19.39 -7.87 -25.75
C GLN A 178 18.74 -8.64 -26.90
N ASP A 179 18.01 -7.90 -27.74
CA ASP A 179 17.41 -8.25 -29.04
C ASP A 179 16.67 -9.59 -29.17
N ASP A 180 15.34 -9.55 -29.18
CA ASP A 180 14.63 -9.71 -30.45
C ASP A 180 13.12 -9.40 -30.32
N SER A 181 12.55 -8.88 -31.40
CA SER A 181 11.16 -8.47 -31.52
C SER A 181 10.17 -9.66 -31.40
N ARG A 182 9.46 -9.81 -30.28
CA ARG A 182 8.11 -10.42 -30.25
C ARG A 182 7.35 -10.12 -28.95
N ALA A 183 6.11 -9.66 -29.12
CA ALA A 183 5.03 -9.48 -28.15
C ALA A 183 5.32 -9.86 -26.68
N ALA A 184 5.41 -8.84 -25.82
CA ALA A 184 5.49 -9.01 -24.37
C ALA A 184 4.14 -9.48 -23.80
N PRO A 185 4.11 -10.50 -22.92
CA PRO A 185 2.98 -10.72 -22.02
C PRO A 185 2.98 -9.63 -20.93
N PRO A 186 1.82 -9.32 -20.31
CA PRO A 186 1.75 -8.28 -19.30
C PRO A 186 2.66 -8.62 -18.11
N ALA A 187 3.38 -7.60 -17.65
CA ALA A 187 4.27 -7.67 -16.50
C ALA A 187 3.54 -8.25 -15.29
N ALA A 188 4.16 -9.23 -14.62
CA ALA A 188 3.68 -9.75 -13.36
C ALA A 188 3.55 -8.57 -12.37
N GLY A 189 2.29 -8.25 -12.03
CA GLY A 189 1.96 -7.20 -11.10
C GLY A 189 2.50 -7.48 -9.69
N PRO A 190 2.54 -6.46 -8.82
CA PRO A 190 2.94 -6.63 -7.44
C PRO A 190 2.05 -7.70 -6.78
N GLN A 191 2.66 -8.75 -6.23
CA GLN A 191 1.92 -9.78 -5.51
C GLN A 191 1.38 -9.18 -4.20
N LEU A 192 0.07 -8.88 -4.19
CA LEU A 192 -0.70 -8.30 -3.10
C LEU A 192 -0.98 -9.29 -1.94
N ASN A 193 0.02 -10.10 -1.57
CA ASN A 193 -0.06 -11.08 -0.46
C ASN A 193 -0.28 -10.45 0.93
N TYR A 194 -0.55 -9.14 1.00
CA TYR A 194 -0.73 -8.39 2.22
C TYR A 194 -2.17 -7.98 2.50
N LEU A 195 -3.06 -7.97 1.50
CA LEU A 195 -4.48 -7.72 1.74
C LEU A 195 -5.19 -9.06 1.97
N ARG A 196 -5.86 -9.19 3.11
CA ARG A 196 -6.66 -10.37 3.45
C ARG A 196 -8.09 -10.17 2.90
N ALA A 197 -8.21 -10.15 1.56
CA ALA A 197 -9.51 -10.00 0.87
C ALA A 197 -10.34 -11.29 0.87
#